data_AF-A0A7X5E256-F1
#
_entry.id   AF-A0A7X5E256-F1
#
_cell.length_a   1.000
_cell.length_b   1.000
_cell.length_c   1.000
_cell.angle_alpha   90.00
_cell.angle_beta   90.00
_cell.angle_gamma   90.00
#
_symmetry.space_group_name_H-M   'P 1'
#
loop_
_entity.id
_entity.type
_entity.pdbx_description
1 polymer ?
#
loop_
_entity_poly.entity_id
_entity_poly.type
_entity_poly.pdbx_seq_one_letter_code
_entity_poly.pdbx_strand_id
1 'polypeptide(L)'
;MELTIPALYTVNSTQPDSRQIEITINLLFEGACFGKCLFSLEAINAAAPDIQNIPIIDEDGMCGVGVIPESAGSHWAKLLVGSKWRNYLQVDALLWTKMQDKLPDFQENSKDFYNIEVDLTNIESDLQENGLYAVSSFQVGGCRLTQQDADYSTFTSRYGSLPKR
;
A
#
# COMPACT_ATOMS: atom_id res chain seq x y z
N MET A 1 -9.45 7.90 -14.30
CA MET A 1 -9.83 8.38 -12.95
C MET A 1 -8.59 8.36 -12.07
N GLU A 2 -8.53 9.20 -11.03
CA GLU A 2 -7.47 9.19 -10.01
C GLU A 2 -8.08 8.88 -8.64
N LEU A 3 -7.34 8.15 -7.81
CA LEU A 3 -7.78 7.74 -6.47
C LEU A 3 -6.58 7.54 -5.55
N THR A 4 -6.56 8.23 -4.42
CA THR A 4 -5.62 7.94 -3.34
C THR A 4 -6.21 6.88 -2.42
N ILE A 5 -5.47 5.79 -2.16
CA ILE A 5 -5.91 4.69 -1.31
C ILE A 5 -4.98 4.49 -0.12
N PRO A 6 -5.50 4.05 1.04
CA PRO A 6 -4.66 3.65 2.15
C PRO A 6 -4.04 2.27 1.87
N ALA A 7 -2.75 2.17 2.11
CA ALA A 7 -1.96 0.95 2.11
C ALA A 7 -1.15 0.84 3.41
N LEU A 8 -0.39 -0.25 3.53
CA LEU A 8 0.45 -0.51 4.70
C LEU A 8 1.88 -0.78 4.26
N TYR A 9 2.85 -0.54 5.12
CA TYR A 9 4.20 -1.04 4.95
C TYR A 9 4.75 -1.63 6.25
N THR A 10 5.74 -2.51 6.12
CA THR A 10 6.51 -3.08 7.22
C THR A 10 7.96 -2.70 7.07
N VAL A 11 8.65 -2.46 8.18
CA VAL A 11 10.09 -2.23 8.19
C VAL A 11 10.80 -3.57 8.28
N ASN A 12 11.66 -3.85 7.30
CA ASN A 12 12.42 -5.09 7.23
C ASN A 12 13.77 -4.96 7.95
N SER A 13 14.46 -3.85 7.72
CA SER A 13 15.79 -3.60 8.27
C SER A 13 16.09 -2.10 8.32
N THR A 14 16.70 -1.67 9.41
CA THR A 14 17.30 -0.34 9.57
C THR A 14 18.81 -0.51 9.63
N GLN A 15 19.52 -0.01 8.64
CA GLN A 15 20.97 -0.13 8.60
C GLN A 15 21.63 1.03 9.38
N PRO A 16 22.53 0.76 10.35
CA PRO A 16 23.10 1.80 11.22
C PRO A 16 23.83 2.93 10.48
N ASP A 17 24.54 2.58 9.40
CA ASP A 17 25.44 3.50 8.71
C ASP A 17 24.87 4.07 7.40
N SER A 18 23.90 3.38 6.77
CA SER A 18 23.56 3.64 5.36
C SER A 18 22.40 4.60 5.15
N ARG A 19 21.79 5.14 6.22
CA ARG A 19 20.66 6.08 6.14
C ARG A 19 19.52 5.54 5.27
N GLN A 20 19.45 4.21 5.16
CA GLN A 20 18.52 3.48 4.33
C GLN A 20 17.70 2.57 5.22
N ILE A 21 16.41 2.53 4.93
CA ILE A 21 15.47 1.60 5.52
C ILE A 21 14.89 0.76 4.41
N GLU A 22 15.04 -0.54 4.55
CA GLU A 22 14.37 -1.51 3.70
C GLU A 22 12.97 -1.72 4.24
N ILE A 23 11.96 -1.48 3.40
CA ILE A 23 10.55 -1.69 3.73
C ILE A 23 9.90 -2.61 2.71
N THR A 24 8.81 -3.26 3.11
CA THR A 24 7.89 -3.93 2.18
C THR A 24 6.54 -3.23 2.24
N ILE A 25 6.08 -2.72 1.09
CA ILE A 25 4.77 -2.10 0.94
C ILE A 25 3.74 -3.19 0.62
N ASN A 26 2.73 -3.31 1.47
CA ASN A 26 1.54 -4.12 1.29
C ASN A 26 0.51 -3.29 0.50
N LEU A 27 0.70 -3.23 -0.82
CA LEU A 27 0.11 -2.21 -1.69
C LEU A 27 -1.42 -2.36 -1.86
N LEU A 28 -1.88 -3.53 -2.29
CA LEU A 28 -3.29 -3.84 -2.52
C LEU A 28 -3.56 -5.29 -2.14
N PHE A 29 -4.74 -5.59 -1.61
CA PHE A 29 -5.16 -6.98 -1.38
C PHE A 29 -6.24 -7.42 -2.37
N GLU A 30 -6.31 -8.72 -2.61
CA GLU A 30 -7.31 -9.31 -3.50
C GLU A 30 -8.74 -8.94 -3.08
N GLY A 31 -9.52 -8.37 -4.01
CA GLY A 31 -10.89 -7.94 -3.75
C GLY A 31 -10.99 -6.66 -2.93
N ALA A 32 -9.90 -5.88 -2.84
CA ALA A 32 -9.92 -4.57 -2.22
C ALA A 32 -10.99 -3.68 -2.86
N CYS A 33 -11.66 -2.88 -2.03
CA CYS A 33 -12.66 -1.94 -2.50
C CYS A 33 -12.48 -0.59 -1.82
N PHE A 34 -12.23 0.45 -2.62
CA PHE A 34 -12.00 1.81 -2.13
C PHE A 34 -12.94 2.79 -2.83
N GLY A 35 -13.68 3.59 -2.04
CA GLY A 35 -14.76 4.47 -2.53
C GLY A 35 -15.94 3.67 -3.10
N LYS A 36 -15.79 3.20 -4.34
CA LYS A 36 -16.69 2.24 -5.04
C LYS A 36 -15.94 1.38 -6.08
N CYS A 37 -14.62 1.54 -6.17
CA CYS A 37 -13.76 0.81 -7.11
C CYS A 37 -13.38 -0.53 -6.49
N LEU A 38 -13.74 -1.62 -7.17
CA LEU A 38 -13.42 -2.99 -6.78
C LEU A 38 -12.22 -3.49 -7.60
N PHE A 39 -11.15 -3.85 -6.92
CA PHE A 39 -9.89 -4.31 -7.51
C PHE A 39 -9.84 -5.83 -7.49
N SER A 40 -9.97 -6.46 -8.66
CA SER A 40 -9.86 -7.90 -8.82
C SER A 40 -8.39 -8.35 -8.79
N LEU A 41 -8.16 -9.64 -8.52
CA LEU A 41 -6.82 -10.24 -8.62
C LEU A 41 -6.20 -10.01 -10.01
N GLU A 42 -7.02 -10.11 -11.06
CA GLU A 42 -6.59 -9.94 -12.45
C GLU A 42 -6.11 -8.51 -12.71
N ALA A 43 -6.88 -7.50 -12.30
CA ALA A 43 -6.51 -6.10 -12.47
C ALA A 43 -5.24 -5.75 -11.68
N ILE A 44 -5.08 -6.28 -10.46
CA ILE A 44 -3.88 -6.07 -9.65
C ILE A 44 -2.66 -6.73 -10.30
N ASN A 45 -2.79 -7.96 -10.82
CA ASN A 45 -1.70 -8.65 -11.52
C ASN A 45 -1.31 -7.95 -12.84
N ALA A 46 -2.28 -7.36 -13.55
CA ALA A 46 -2.01 -6.59 -14.75
C ALA A 46 -1.19 -5.33 -14.47
N ALA A 47 -1.42 -4.69 -13.31
CA ALA A 47 -0.67 -3.51 -12.89
C ALA A 47 0.71 -3.84 -12.28
N ALA A 48 0.91 -5.05 -11.75
CA ALA A 48 2.10 -5.44 -10.99
C ALA A 48 3.45 -5.16 -11.70
N PRO A 49 3.61 -5.40 -13.03
CA PRO A 49 4.85 -5.08 -13.74
C PRO A 49 5.18 -3.58 -13.80
N ASP A 50 4.18 -2.72 -13.65
CA ASP A 50 4.33 -1.27 -13.70
C ASP A 50 4.61 -0.66 -12.30
N ILE A 51 4.62 -1.47 -11.24
CA ILE A 51 4.90 -1.04 -9.86
C ILE A 51 6.41 -1.03 -9.61
N GLN A 52 7.09 -0.16 -10.32
CA GLN A 52 8.53 0.02 -10.23
C GLN A 52 8.92 1.46 -10.56
N ASN A 53 10.05 1.90 -10.02
CA ASN A 53 10.52 3.28 -10.12
C ASN A 53 9.49 4.32 -9.63
N ILE A 54 8.71 3.95 -8.62
CA ILE A 54 7.68 4.81 -8.03
C ILE A 54 8.31 5.61 -6.88
N PRO A 55 8.21 6.96 -6.89
CA PRO A 55 8.72 7.78 -5.81
C PRO A 55 7.87 7.63 -4.55
N ILE A 56 8.54 7.64 -3.39
CA ILE A 56 7.90 7.77 -2.08
C ILE A 56 8.22 9.17 -1.57
N ILE A 57 7.20 9.96 -1.30
CA ILE A 57 7.30 11.33 -0.79
C ILE A 57 6.91 11.40 0.69
N ASP A 58 7.39 12.45 1.37
CA ASP A 58 6.96 12.79 2.72
C ASP A 58 5.49 13.21 2.77
N GLU A 59 4.97 13.37 3.98
CA GLU A 59 3.57 13.72 4.22
C GLU A 59 3.13 15.02 3.52
N ASP A 60 4.01 16.02 3.51
CA ASP A 60 3.76 17.31 2.85
C ASP A 60 3.87 17.22 1.31
N GLY A 61 4.39 16.11 0.79
CA GLY A 61 4.62 15.86 -0.63
C GLY A 61 5.72 16.75 -1.24
N MET A 62 6.58 17.33 -0.39
CA MET A 62 7.59 18.30 -0.76
C MET A 62 8.97 17.68 -0.93
N CYS A 63 9.23 16.53 -0.29
CA CYS A 63 10.52 15.86 -0.33
C CYS A 63 10.38 14.38 -0.65
N GLY A 64 11.23 13.90 -1.58
CA GLY A 64 11.39 12.47 -1.84
C GLY A 64 12.11 11.81 -0.68
N VAL A 65 11.46 10.82 -0.07
CA VAL A 65 11.95 10.06 1.08
C VAL A 65 12.19 8.59 0.77
N GLY A 66 11.91 8.15 -0.45
CA GLY A 66 12.16 6.77 -0.86
C GLY A 66 11.79 6.48 -2.31
N VAL A 67 11.94 5.22 -2.70
CA VAL A 67 11.56 4.70 -4.01
C VAL A 67 11.22 3.22 -3.93
N ILE A 68 10.30 2.79 -4.80
CA ILE A 68 10.21 1.40 -5.24
C ILE A 68 11.25 1.21 -6.35
N PRO A 69 12.37 0.50 -6.15
CA PRO A 69 13.43 0.42 -7.15
C PRO A 69 12.97 -0.36 -8.40
N GLU A 70 13.66 -0.17 -9.52
CA GLU A 70 13.39 -0.90 -10.77
C GLU A 70 13.60 -2.42 -10.62
N SER A 71 14.47 -2.83 -9.71
CA SER A 71 14.69 -4.25 -9.39
C SER A 71 13.65 -4.84 -8.44
N ALA A 72 12.68 -4.05 -7.97
CA ALA A 72 11.67 -4.53 -7.03
C ALA A 72 10.75 -5.55 -7.73
N GLY A 73 10.79 -6.78 -7.25
CA GLY A 73 9.79 -7.77 -7.62
C GLY A 73 8.53 -7.59 -6.77
N SER A 74 7.36 -7.69 -7.39
CA SER A 74 6.12 -7.85 -6.65
C SER A 74 5.87 -9.33 -6.33
N HIS A 75 5.32 -9.64 -5.16
CA HIS A 75 4.90 -11.01 -4.82
C HIS A 75 3.65 -11.00 -3.94
N TRP A 76 2.93 -12.12 -3.90
CA TRP A 76 1.73 -12.25 -3.08
C TRP A 76 2.05 -12.84 -1.71
N ALA A 77 1.56 -12.21 -0.64
CA ALA A 77 1.71 -12.69 0.72
C ALA A 77 0.42 -12.55 1.53
N LYS A 78 0.16 -13.57 2.35
CA LYS A 78 -1.01 -13.61 3.23
C LYS A 78 -0.67 -13.01 4.60
N LEU A 79 -1.36 -11.93 4.96
CA LEU A 79 -1.12 -11.19 6.20
C LEU A 79 -2.38 -11.15 7.07
N LEU A 80 -2.19 -11.14 8.38
CA LEU A 80 -3.25 -10.94 9.37
C LEU A 80 -3.30 -9.46 9.75
N VAL A 81 -4.26 -8.72 9.22
CA VAL A 81 -4.43 -7.27 9.46
C VAL A 81 -5.81 -7.02 10.08
N GLY A 82 -5.86 -6.37 11.24
CA GLY A 82 -7.13 -6.08 11.93
C GLY A 82 -7.98 -7.34 12.18
N SER A 83 -7.34 -8.43 12.62
CA SER A 83 -7.96 -9.75 12.84
C SER A 83 -8.53 -10.44 11.59
N LYS A 84 -8.23 -9.94 10.37
CA LYS A 84 -8.65 -10.54 9.11
C LYS A 84 -7.44 -10.95 8.27
N TRP A 85 -7.48 -12.18 7.76
CA TRP A 85 -6.51 -12.64 6.80
C TRP A 85 -6.79 -12.03 5.43
N ARG A 86 -5.80 -11.39 4.82
CA ARG A 86 -5.87 -10.80 3.48
C ARG A 86 -4.64 -11.20 2.68
N ASN A 87 -4.82 -11.41 1.38
CA ASN A 87 -3.74 -11.72 0.45
C ASN A 87 -3.32 -10.41 -0.22
N TYR A 88 -2.14 -9.88 0.12
CA TYR A 88 -1.63 -8.61 -0.38
C TYR A 88 -0.60 -8.84 -1.50
N LEU A 89 -0.64 -7.98 -2.51
CA LEU A 89 0.49 -7.74 -3.39
C LEU A 89 1.50 -6.89 -2.61
N GLN A 90 2.65 -7.50 -2.34
CA GLN A 90 3.78 -6.88 -1.67
C GLN A 90 4.82 -6.44 -2.69
N VAL A 91 5.45 -5.31 -2.43
CA VAL A 91 6.58 -4.80 -3.20
C VAL A 91 7.62 -4.20 -2.26
N ASP A 92 8.89 -4.51 -2.50
CA ASP A 92 9.99 -4.00 -1.69
C ASP A 92 10.35 -2.57 -2.10
N ALA A 93 10.69 -1.75 -1.12
CA ALA A 93 11.06 -0.36 -1.34
C ALA A 93 12.18 0.08 -0.40
N LEU A 94 12.81 1.20 -0.75
CA LEU A 94 13.89 1.81 0.01
C LEU A 94 13.48 3.20 0.44
N LEU A 95 13.59 3.50 1.73
CA LEU A 95 13.50 4.86 2.24
C LEU A 95 14.90 5.42 2.52
N TRP A 96 15.10 6.72 2.31
CA TRP A 96 16.34 7.43 2.63
C TRP A 96 16.09 8.55 3.64
N THR A 97 16.99 8.68 4.62
CA THR A 97 16.84 9.64 5.72
C THR A 97 17.39 11.05 5.43
N LYS A 98 17.55 11.40 4.14
CA LYS A 98 18.23 12.63 3.77
C LYS A 98 17.29 13.83 4.02
N MET A 99 17.43 14.45 5.20
CA MET A 99 16.99 15.81 5.61
C MET A 99 15.98 15.94 6.79
N GLN A 100 16.19 15.28 7.93
CA GLN A 100 16.10 15.84 9.31
C GLN A 100 15.97 14.74 10.39
N ASP A 101 16.33 15.12 11.62
CA ASP A 101 16.73 14.35 12.80
C ASP A 101 15.76 13.28 13.37
N LYS A 102 14.68 12.91 12.69
CA LYS A 102 13.78 11.86 13.18
C LYS A 102 12.96 11.23 12.05
N LEU A 103 13.33 10.01 11.68
CA LEU A 103 12.32 9.06 11.21
C LEU A 103 11.33 8.77 12.35
N PRO A 104 10.17 8.17 12.06
CA PRO A 104 9.44 7.45 13.10
C PRO A 104 10.42 6.51 13.81
N ASP A 105 10.46 6.56 15.15
CA ASP A 105 11.23 5.58 15.93
C ASP A 105 10.59 4.21 15.68
N PHE A 106 11.13 3.48 14.70
CA PHE A 106 10.73 2.12 14.44
C PHE A 106 11.21 1.29 15.62
N GLN A 107 10.27 0.80 16.44
CA GLN A 107 10.64 -0.12 17.50
C GLN A 107 11.29 -1.36 16.87
N GLU A 108 12.56 -1.61 17.21
CA GLU A 108 13.24 -2.85 16.83
C GLU A 108 12.37 -4.05 17.22
N ASN A 109 12.12 -4.94 16.26
CA ASN A 109 11.27 -6.13 16.38
C ASN A 109 9.75 -5.89 16.43
N SER A 110 9.27 -4.69 16.09
CA SER A 110 7.83 -4.50 15.85
C SER A 110 7.39 -5.21 14.56
N LYS A 111 6.40 -6.10 14.65
CA LYS A 111 5.65 -6.61 13.48
C LYS A 111 4.55 -5.63 13.07
N ASP A 112 4.77 -4.35 13.32
CA ASP A 112 3.76 -3.33 13.20
C ASP A 112 3.62 -2.94 11.74
N PHE A 113 2.37 -2.71 11.36
CA PHE A 113 2.04 -2.14 10.07
C PHE A 113 2.01 -0.62 10.21
N TYR A 114 2.73 0.05 9.32
CA TYR A 114 2.76 1.51 9.22
C TYR A 114 1.93 1.95 8.02
N ASN A 115 1.38 3.17 8.07
CA ASN A 115 0.46 3.66 7.06
C ASN A 115 1.20 4.38 5.93
N ILE A 116 0.80 4.09 4.71
CA ILE A 116 1.26 4.78 3.50
C ILE A 116 0.07 4.97 2.58
N GLU A 117 -0.02 6.13 1.95
CA GLU A 117 -0.99 6.39 0.90
C GLU A 117 -0.40 6.06 -0.46
N VAL A 118 -1.23 5.53 -1.36
CA VAL A 118 -0.84 5.20 -2.72
C VAL A 118 -1.75 5.93 -3.68
N ASP A 119 -1.16 6.73 -4.55
CA ASP A 119 -1.86 7.45 -5.60
C ASP A 119 -2.03 6.53 -6.80
N LEU A 120 -3.28 6.20 -7.12
CA LEU A 120 -3.64 5.43 -8.31
C LEU A 120 -4.08 6.39 -9.41
N THR A 121 -3.52 6.20 -10.59
CA THR A 121 -3.79 6.99 -11.80
C THR A 121 -4.25 6.08 -12.93
N ASN A 122 -4.74 6.68 -14.02
CA ASN A 122 -5.17 5.96 -15.22
C ASN A 122 -6.09 4.76 -14.93
N ILE A 123 -6.96 4.91 -13.92
CA ILE A 123 -7.92 3.86 -13.55
C ILE A 123 -8.98 3.76 -14.63
N GLU A 124 -9.05 2.57 -15.25
CA GLU A 124 -10.13 2.14 -16.13
C GLU A 124 -11.07 1.23 -15.36
N SER A 125 -12.37 1.49 -15.49
CA SER A 125 -13.37 0.72 -14.75
C SER A 125 -14.75 0.82 -15.37
N ASP A 126 -15.53 -0.26 -15.22
CA ASP A 126 -16.91 -0.33 -15.67
C ASP A 126 -17.90 -0.38 -14.51
N LEU A 127 -18.99 0.39 -14.60
CA LEU A 127 -20.07 0.36 -13.61
C LEU A 127 -20.87 -0.94 -13.75
N GLN A 128 -20.90 -1.74 -12.68
CA GLN A 128 -21.69 -2.95 -12.59
C GLN A 128 -23.11 -2.68 -12.08
N GLU A 129 -24.02 -3.65 -12.28
CA GLU A 129 -25.42 -3.60 -11.81
C GLU A 129 -25.55 -3.40 -10.29
N ASN A 130 -24.55 -3.83 -9.52
CA ASN A 130 -24.49 -3.67 -8.06
C ASN A 130 -24.03 -2.27 -7.61
N GLY A 131 -23.79 -1.34 -8.54
CA GLY A 131 -23.36 0.04 -8.27
C GLY A 131 -21.87 0.21 -7.97
N LEU A 132 -21.05 -0.80 -8.21
CA LEU A 132 -19.59 -0.74 -8.10
C LEU A 132 -18.90 -0.58 -9.44
N TYR A 133 -17.73 0.03 -9.40
CA TYR A 133 -16.83 0.14 -10.54
C TYR A 133 -15.86 -1.04 -10.50
N ALA A 134 -15.98 -1.98 -11.43
CA ALA A 134 -15.02 -3.05 -11.61
C ALA A 134 -13.78 -2.48 -12.27
N VAL A 135 -12.65 -2.44 -11.56
CA VAL A 135 -11.40 -1.94 -12.13
C VAL A 135 -10.81 -3.00 -13.05
N SER A 136 -10.48 -2.62 -14.28
CA SER A 136 -9.80 -3.48 -15.27
C SER A 136 -8.30 -3.21 -15.31
N SER A 137 -7.90 -1.94 -15.20
CA SER A 137 -6.50 -1.50 -15.22
C SER A 137 -6.32 -0.23 -14.37
N PHE A 138 -5.10 -0.03 -13.88
CA PHE A 138 -4.68 1.19 -13.18
C PHE A 138 -3.15 1.27 -13.18
N GLN A 139 -2.63 2.44 -12.82
CA GLN A 139 -1.20 2.66 -12.62
C GLN A 139 -0.94 3.24 -11.23
N VAL A 140 0.23 2.95 -10.68
CA VAL A 140 0.70 3.57 -9.44
C VAL A 140 1.46 4.85 -9.81
N GLY A 141 0.96 6.01 -9.37
CA GLY A 141 1.57 7.31 -9.66
C GLY A 141 2.59 7.76 -8.61
N GLY A 142 2.45 7.29 -7.36
CA GLY A 142 3.30 7.69 -6.25
C GLY A 142 2.85 7.05 -4.93
N CYS A 143 3.72 7.10 -3.94
CA CYS A 143 3.37 6.74 -2.57
C CYS A 143 3.74 7.88 -1.61
N ARG A 144 2.99 8.02 -0.53
CA ARG A 144 3.16 9.10 0.46
C ARG A 144 3.15 8.54 1.87
N LEU A 145 4.17 8.86 2.66
CA LEU A 145 4.18 8.53 4.08
C LEU A 145 3.13 9.37 4.82
N THR A 146 2.44 8.76 5.78
CA THR A 146 1.46 9.45 6.63
C THR A 146 1.88 9.37 8.09
N GLN A 147 1.63 10.41 8.89
CA GLN A 147 1.80 10.30 10.34
C GLN A 147 0.83 9.25 10.90
N GLN A 148 1.29 8.43 11.84
CA GLN A 148 0.49 7.40 12.49
C GLN A 148 -0.66 8.04 13.27
N ASP A 149 -1.87 7.99 12.70
CA ASP A 149 -3.15 7.70 13.37
C ASP A 149 -4.27 7.67 12.33
N ALA A 150 -4.51 6.50 11.71
CA ALA A 150 -5.70 6.28 10.89
C ALA A 150 -6.55 5.17 11.51
N ASP A 151 -7.71 5.56 12.03
CA ASP A 151 -8.71 4.67 12.63
C ASP A 151 -9.40 3.85 11.53
N TYR A 152 -9.19 2.53 11.54
CA TYR A 152 -9.68 1.57 10.52
C TYR A 152 -11.17 1.23 10.66
N SER A 153 -11.92 1.94 11.50
CA SER A 153 -13.36 1.71 11.73
C SER A 153 -14.25 1.93 10.51
N THR A 154 -13.73 2.49 9.40
CA THR A 154 -14.49 2.77 8.17
C THR A 154 -14.35 1.75 7.04
N PHE A 155 -13.65 0.62 7.23
CA PHE A 155 -13.76 -0.49 6.27
C PHE A 155 -15.14 -1.15 6.38
N THR A 156 -16.10 -0.69 5.58
CA THR A 156 -17.43 -1.29 5.47
C THR A 156 -17.27 -2.76 5.08
N SER A 157 -17.56 -3.66 6.01
CA SER A 157 -17.67 -5.09 5.73
C SER A 157 -18.87 -5.32 4.83
N ARG A 158 -18.65 -5.42 3.51
CA ARG A 158 -19.70 -5.85 2.57
C ARG A 158 -19.87 -7.36 2.49
N TYR A 159 -18.98 -8.11 3.14
CA TYR A 159 -19.20 -9.51 3.48
C TYR A 159 -19.43 -9.59 4.98
N GLY A 160 -20.68 -9.85 5.35
CA GLY A 160 -21.11 -10.05 6.73
C GLY A 160 -20.24 -11.07 7.44
N SER A 161 -20.12 -10.91 8.75
CA SER A 161 -19.47 -11.88 9.65
C SER A 161 -19.91 -13.31 9.31
N LEU A 162 -18.94 -14.17 8.98
CA LEU A 162 -19.18 -15.60 8.87
C LEU A 162 -19.70 -16.13 10.23
N PRO A 163 -20.68 -17.06 10.23
CA PRO A 163 -21.26 -17.56 11.46
C PRO A 163 -20.17 -18.22 12.31
N LYS A 164 -20.08 -17.79 13.57
CA LYS A 164 -19.25 -18.45 14.57
C LYS A 164 -19.79 -19.86 14.78
N ARG A 165 -18.92 -20.85 14.60
CA ARG A 165 -19.12 -22.19 15.17
C ARG A 165 -18.72 -22.18 16.63
#